data_AF-A0A7S1KL14-F1
#
_entry.id   AF-A0A7S1KL14-F1
#
_cell.length_a   1.000
_cell.length_b   1.000
_cell.length_c   1.000
_cell.angle_alpha   90.00
_cell.angle_beta   90.00
_cell.angle_gamma   90.00
#
_symmetry.space_group_name_H-M   'P 1'
#
loop_
_entity.id
_entity.type
_entity.pdbx_description
1 polymer ?
#
loop_
_entity_poly.entity_id
_entity_poly.type
_entity_poly.pdbx_seq_one_letter_code
_entity_poly.pdbx_strand_id
1 'polypeptide(L)'
;LHNHVVNNNNKYTEIDPQEHHRLLSLRNIGIFAHVDAGKTTLTERMLALSGLVRRAGSVDTGDTVTDYLPAERERGITIQSAAVGFRWVVPASSDDSTGNGAGDSADIGDGEELTQKVIDVNLIDTPGHVDFSVEVHRSVAVLDGAVLVLDAVAGVQAQTETVWRSMRNTNAASDNDTPNDGGAWSKKSQYGTHGHEPLPAIMYVNKMDRDG
;
A
#
# COMPACT_ATOMS: atom_id res chain seq x y z
N LEU A 1 -1.92 7.21 18.13
CA LEU A 1 -3.37 6.99 18.23
C LEU A 1 -3.79 7.37 19.65
N HIS A 2 -4.86 8.16 19.83
CA HIS A 2 -5.38 8.46 21.17
C HIS A 2 -6.15 7.23 21.69
N ASN A 3 -5.94 6.85 22.96
CA ASN A 3 -6.48 5.62 23.58
C ASN A 3 -8.01 5.61 23.81
N HIS A 4 -8.78 6.45 23.11
CA HIS A 4 -10.20 6.62 23.34
C HIS A 4 -11.02 6.35 22.09
N VAL A 5 -12.05 5.52 22.23
CA VAL A 5 -13.11 5.32 21.22
C VAL A 5 -14.33 6.12 21.62
N VAL A 6 -15.02 6.71 20.64
CA VAL A 6 -16.33 7.35 20.84
C VAL A 6 -17.41 6.30 20.67
N ASN A 7 -18.17 6.02 21.73
CA ASN A 7 -19.34 5.13 21.62
C ASN A 7 -20.57 5.86 21.05
N ASN A 8 -21.63 5.12 20.71
CA ASN A 8 -22.88 5.67 20.16
C ASN A 8 -23.58 6.70 21.08
N ASN A 9 -23.15 6.80 22.34
CA ASN A 9 -23.63 7.78 23.32
C ASN A 9 -22.67 8.98 23.47
N ASN A 10 -21.74 9.14 22.52
CA ASN A 10 -20.74 10.20 22.46
C ASN A 10 -19.84 10.27 23.71
N LYS A 11 -19.69 9.15 24.43
CA LYS A 11 -18.74 9.04 25.56
C LYS A 11 -17.43 8.43 25.07
N TYR A 12 -16.33 9.04 25.49
CA TYR A 12 -15.00 8.50 25.34
C TYR A 12 -14.82 7.33 26.30
N THR A 13 -14.55 6.15 25.77
CA THR A 13 -14.17 4.96 26.54
C THR A 13 -12.76 4.56 26.18
N GLU A 14 -11.98 4.09 27.16
CA GLU A 14 -10.66 3.52 26.89
C GLU A 14 -10.79 2.31 25.94
N ILE A 15 -9.89 2.23 24.96
CA ILE A 15 -9.77 1.07 24.08
C ILE A 15 -9.37 -0.13 24.92
N ASP A 16 -10.03 -1.28 24.70
CA ASP A 16 -9.61 -2.54 25.30
C ASP A 16 -8.10 -2.81 24.99
N PRO A 17 -7.27 -3.19 25.97
CA PRO A 17 -5.83 -3.35 25.74
C PRO A 17 -5.46 -4.33 24.62
N GLN A 18 -6.24 -5.40 24.42
CA GLN A 18 -5.99 -6.36 23.35
C GLN A 18 -6.31 -5.74 21.99
N GLU A 19 -7.42 -5.01 21.89
CA GLU A 19 -7.77 -4.27 20.68
C GLU A 19 -6.76 -3.16 20.38
N HIS A 20 -6.27 -2.45 21.39
CA HIS A 20 -5.21 -1.46 21.22
C HIS A 20 -3.93 -2.10 20.64
N HIS A 21 -3.52 -3.26 21.17
CA HIS A 21 -2.36 -3.98 20.65
C HIS A 21 -2.56 -4.45 19.20
N ARG A 22 -3.76 -4.96 18.87
CA ARG A 22 -4.12 -5.36 17.50
C ARG A 22 -4.11 -4.18 16.53
N LEU A 23 -4.60 -3.02 16.94
CA LEU A 23 -4.59 -1.81 16.12
C LEU A 23 -3.16 -1.32 15.86
N LEU A 24 -2.24 -1.48 16.81
CA LEU A 24 -0.83 -1.15 16.63
C LEU A 24 -0.10 -2.12 15.67
N SER A 25 -0.58 -3.35 15.53
CA SER A 25 -0.03 -4.34 14.60
C SER A 25 -0.72 -4.35 13.22
N LEU A 26 -1.70 -3.49 12.99
CA LEU A 26 -2.38 -3.35 11.70
C LEU A 26 -1.58 -2.47 10.74
N ARG A 27 -1.50 -2.86 9.46
CA ARG A 27 -0.80 -2.10 8.40
C ARG A 27 -1.65 -2.00 7.15
N ASN A 28 -1.92 -0.78 6.72
CA ASN A 28 -2.52 -0.48 5.42
C ASN A 28 -1.41 -0.30 4.39
N ILE A 29 -1.27 -1.25 3.47
CA ILE A 29 -0.18 -1.29 2.48
C ILE A 29 -0.75 -1.19 1.08
N GLY A 30 -0.23 -0.28 0.25
CA GLY A 30 -0.62 -0.19 -1.16
C GLY A 30 0.41 -0.84 -2.07
N ILE A 31 -0.03 -1.57 -3.08
CA ILE A 31 0.84 -2.03 -4.17
C ILE A 31 0.60 -1.16 -5.39
N PHE A 32 1.68 -0.58 -5.92
CA PHE A 32 1.64 0.28 -7.08
C PHE A 32 2.66 -0.17 -8.11
N ALA A 33 2.36 0.03 -9.39
CA ALA A 33 3.27 -0.29 -10.48
C ALA A 33 2.84 0.41 -11.77
N HIS A 34 3.70 0.38 -12.78
CA HIS A 34 3.26 0.64 -14.15
C HIS A 34 2.51 -0.56 -14.73
N VAL A 35 1.83 -0.37 -15.87
CA VAL A 35 1.10 -1.44 -16.57
C VAL A 35 1.99 -2.66 -16.78
N ASP A 36 1.45 -3.86 -16.59
CA ASP A 36 2.12 -5.14 -16.78
C ASP A 36 3.32 -5.45 -15.88
N ALA A 37 3.75 -4.58 -14.97
CA ALA A 37 4.86 -4.85 -14.04
C ALA A 37 4.59 -6.02 -13.06
N GLY A 38 3.35 -6.54 -13.00
CA GLY A 38 2.98 -7.74 -12.25
C GLY A 38 2.57 -7.48 -10.79
N LYS A 39 2.06 -6.27 -10.52
CA LYS A 39 1.42 -5.86 -9.26
C LYS A 39 0.34 -6.84 -8.78
N THR A 40 -0.62 -7.18 -9.63
CA THR A 40 -1.72 -8.11 -9.29
C THR A 40 -1.18 -9.51 -9.05
N THR A 41 -0.19 -9.95 -9.83
CA THR A 41 0.51 -11.21 -9.60
C THR A 41 1.20 -11.23 -8.24
N LEU A 42 1.82 -10.13 -7.81
CA LEU A 42 2.41 -10.00 -6.47
C LEU A 42 1.33 -10.09 -5.38
N THR A 43 0.20 -9.40 -5.54
CA THR A 43 -0.95 -9.49 -4.65
C THR A 43 -1.37 -10.95 -4.43
N GLU A 44 -1.64 -11.67 -5.52
CA GLU A 44 -2.06 -13.08 -5.47
C GLU A 44 -1.05 -13.99 -4.76
N ARG A 45 0.25 -13.74 -4.95
CA ARG A 45 1.32 -14.47 -4.25
C ARG A 45 1.31 -14.19 -2.76
N MET A 46 1.10 -12.95 -2.33
CA MET A 46 0.98 -12.61 -0.91
C MET A 46 -0.24 -13.29 -0.27
N LEU A 47 -1.38 -13.34 -0.98
CA LEU A 47 -2.58 -14.03 -0.47
C LEU A 47 -2.37 -15.54 -0.35
N ALA A 48 -1.66 -16.15 -1.30
CA ALA A 48 -1.34 -17.57 -1.22
C ALA A 48 -0.36 -17.89 -0.09
N LEU A 49 0.70 -17.07 0.06
CA LEU A 49 1.72 -17.24 1.10
C LEU A 49 1.17 -16.99 2.51
N SER A 50 0.21 -16.07 2.67
CA SER A 50 -0.50 -15.87 3.94
C SER A 50 -1.46 -17.03 4.29
N GLY A 51 -1.73 -17.92 3.32
CA GLY A 51 -2.71 -18.99 3.46
C GLY A 51 -4.17 -18.54 3.32
N LEU A 52 -4.42 -17.28 2.95
CA LEU A 52 -5.79 -16.79 2.71
C LEU A 52 -6.43 -17.50 1.51
N VAL A 53 -5.66 -17.73 0.45
CA VAL A 53 -6.08 -18.53 -0.71
C VAL A 53 -5.24 -19.79 -0.84
N ARG A 54 -5.84 -20.86 -1.36
CA ARG A 54 -5.16 -22.16 -1.54
C ARG A 54 -4.02 -22.10 -2.55
N ARG A 55 -4.16 -21.24 -3.57
CA ARG A 55 -3.18 -21.01 -4.63
C ARG A 55 -3.33 -19.58 -5.12
N ALA A 56 -2.25 -19.00 -5.61
CA ALA A 56 -2.29 -17.72 -6.30
C ALA A 56 -3.10 -17.86 -7.61
N GLY A 57 -4.02 -16.92 -7.85
CA GLY A 57 -4.65 -16.77 -9.16
C GLY A 57 -3.68 -16.21 -10.20
N SER A 58 -4.10 -16.25 -11.47
CA SER A 58 -3.38 -15.66 -12.59
C SER A 58 -4.27 -14.67 -13.33
N VAL A 59 -3.66 -13.54 -13.70
CA VAL A 59 -4.27 -12.50 -14.52
C VAL A 59 -4.69 -13.10 -15.87
N ASP A 60 -3.86 -13.97 -16.46
CA ASP A 60 -4.13 -14.60 -17.77
C ASP A 60 -5.36 -15.51 -17.76
N THR A 61 -5.65 -16.14 -16.62
CA THR A 61 -6.82 -17.01 -16.44
C THR A 61 -8.02 -16.28 -15.85
N GLY A 62 -7.86 -15.01 -15.45
CA GLY A 62 -8.90 -14.19 -14.85
C GLY A 62 -9.43 -14.73 -13.51
N ASP A 63 -8.65 -15.54 -12.79
CA ASP A 63 -9.02 -16.14 -11.49
C ASP A 63 -8.38 -15.43 -10.29
N THR A 64 -7.93 -14.19 -10.48
CA THR A 64 -7.41 -13.33 -9.40
C THR A 64 -8.52 -12.92 -8.43
N VAL A 65 -8.14 -12.71 -7.16
CA VAL A 65 -9.05 -12.29 -6.08
C VAL A 65 -9.45 -10.82 -6.23
N THR A 66 -8.51 -9.98 -6.69
CA THR A 66 -8.67 -8.52 -6.70
C THR A 66 -9.34 -7.97 -7.96
N ASP A 67 -9.34 -8.68 -9.08
CA ASP A 67 -10.04 -8.24 -10.30
C ASP A 67 -11.51 -8.68 -10.27
N TYR A 68 -12.36 -7.80 -9.73
CA TYR A 68 -13.80 -8.08 -9.55
C TYR A 68 -14.60 -7.89 -10.84
N LEU A 69 -14.19 -6.96 -11.69
CA LEU A 69 -14.95 -6.62 -12.89
C LEU A 69 -14.65 -7.61 -14.02
N PRO A 70 -15.67 -8.06 -14.77
CA PRO A 70 -15.44 -8.86 -15.98
C PRO A 70 -14.48 -8.19 -16.97
N ALA A 71 -14.57 -6.86 -17.10
CA ALA A 71 -13.68 -6.08 -17.96
C ALA A 71 -12.21 -6.09 -17.52
N GLU A 72 -11.93 -6.20 -16.21
CA GLU A 72 -10.56 -6.34 -15.69
C GLU A 72 -9.99 -7.70 -16.11
N ARG A 73 -10.78 -8.77 -15.93
CA ARG A 73 -10.39 -10.15 -16.30
C ARG A 73 -10.21 -10.32 -17.80
N GLU A 74 -11.09 -9.72 -18.61
CA GLU A 74 -11.01 -9.79 -20.07
C GLU A 74 -9.78 -9.06 -20.63
N ARG A 75 -9.35 -7.98 -19.97
CA ARG A 75 -8.24 -7.13 -20.43
C ARG A 75 -6.92 -7.42 -19.74
N GLY A 76 -6.92 -8.19 -18.65
CA GLY A 76 -5.73 -8.47 -17.84
C GLY A 76 -5.17 -7.23 -17.13
N ILE A 77 -6.01 -6.25 -16.81
CA ILE A 77 -5.60 -5.01 -16.14
C ILE A 77 -6.46 -4.74 -14.91
N THR A 78 -5.88 -4.10 -13.90
CA THR A 78 -6.63 -3.54 -12.76
C THR A 78 -7.20 -2.17 -13.12
N ILE A 79 -8.51 -2.02 -13.02
CA ILE A 79 -9.26 -0.79 -13.32
C ILE A 79 -9.66 -0.10 -12.03
N GLN A 80 -10.04 -0.84 -10.99
CA GLN A 80 -10.42 -0.31 -9.69
C GLN A 80 -9.48 -0.83 -8.60
N SER A 81 -9.27 0.00 -7.56
CA SER A 81 -8.54 -0.42 -6.37
C SER A 81 -9.32 -1.49 -5.63
N ALA A 82 -8.66 -2.59 -5.30
CA ALA A 82 -9.20 -3.65 -4.47
C ALA A 82 -8.52 -3.64 -3.10
N ALA A 83 -9.30 -3.75 -2.03
CA ALA A 83 -8.79 -3.91 -0.68
C ALA A 83 -9.00 -5.35 -0.20
N VAL A 84 -7.95 -5.98 0.34
CA VAL A 84 -8.04 -7.33 0.89
C VAL A 84 -7.26 -7.44 2.20
N GLY A 85 -7.88 -8.03 3.22
CA GLY A 85 -7.29 -8.20 4.55
C GLY A 85 -6.71 -9.61 4.71
N PHE A 86 -5.49 -9.71 5.21
CA PHE A 86 -4.89 -11.00 5.60
C PHE A 86 -3.92 -10.85 6.76
N ARG A 87 -3.65 -11.97 7.42
CA ARG A 87 -2.68 -12.06 8.50
C ARG A 87 -1.33 -12.49 7.95
N TRP A 88 -0.29 -11.72 8.23
CA TRP A 88 1.07 -12.04 7.85
C TRP A 88 1.88 -12.51 9.07
N VAL A 89 2.40 -13.73 8.97
CA VAL A 89 3.36 -14.27 9.93
C VAL A 89 4.75 -13.80 9.51
N VAL A 90 5.41 -13.03 10.36
CA VAL A 90 6.81 -12.65 10.15
C VAL A 90 7.69 -13.84 10.55
N PRO A 91 8.49 -14.40 9.63
CA PRO A 91 9.44 -15.45 9.99
C PRO A 91 10.38 -14.93 11.07
N ALA A 92 10.62 -15.72 12.12
CA ALA A 92 11.66 -15.40 13.10
C ALA A 92 13.00 -15.35 12.37
N SER A 93 13.66 -14.19 12.38
CA SER A 93 14.96 -14.01 11.73
C SER A 93 15.99 -14.91 12.39
N SER A 94 16.73 -15.70 11.61
CA SER A 94 17.93 -16.41 12.07
C SER A 94 19.13 -15.47 12.28
N ASP A 95 19.03 -14.20 11.85
CA ASP A 95 20.15 -13.27 11.69
C ASP A 95 20.07 -12.04 12.63
N ASP A 96 19.79 -12.24 13.91
CA ASP A 96 19.89 -11.18 14.94
C ASP A 96 21.35 -10.91 15.40
N SER A 97 22.35 -11.26 14.58
CA SER A 97 23.78 -11.05 14.88
C SER A 97 24.37 -9.75 14.30
N THR A 98 23.60 -8.95 13.57
CA THR A 98 24.02 -7.62 13.07
C THR A 98 23.22 -6.53 13.75
N GLY A 99 23.74 -6.05 14.88
CA GLY A 99 23.13 -5.05 15.76
C GLY A 99 22.98 -3.66 15.13
N ASN A 100 21.98 -3.49 14.27
CA ASN A 100 21.43 -2.18 13.90
C ASN A 100 19.89 -2.27 13.88
N GLY A 101 19.31 -2.65 15.01
CA GLY A 101 17.89 -2.49 15.29
C GLY A 101 17.61 -1.09 15.83
N ALA A 102 17.15 -0.18 14.99
CA ALA A 102 16.43 1.00 15.45
C ALA A 102 15.00 0.56 15.80
N GLY A 103 14.81 0.13 17.05
CA GLY A 103 13.52 -0.25 17.61
C GLY A 103 13.64 -0.36 19.12
N ASP A 104 13.11 0.67 19.80
CA ASP A 104 12.76 0.75 21.23
C ASP A 104 13.27 -0.37 22.14
N SER A 105 14.41 -0.10 22.77
CA SER A 105 14.80 -0.74 24.02
C SER A 105 13.83 -0.31 25.14
N ALA A 106 12.78 -1.10 25.35
CA ALA A 106 12.00 -1.08 26.59
C ALA A 106 12.35 -2.33 27.40
N ASP A 107 12.70 -2.10 28.68
CA ASP A 107 12.86 -3.04 29.80
C ASP A 107 12.66 -4.54 29.50
N ILE A 108 13.76 -5.29 29.53
CA ILE A 108 13.70 -6.76 29.58
C ILE A 108 13.48 -7.18 31.04
N GLY A 109 12.22 -7.35 31.39
CA GLY A 109 11.77 -8.21 32.48
C GLY A 109 11.84 -9.68 32.08
N ASP A 110 11.87 -10.54 33.09
CA ASP A 110 12.24 -11.96 33.01
C ASP A 110 11.31 -12.81 32.12
N GLY A 111 11.86 -13.46 31.09
CA GLY A 111 11.35 -14.73 30.56
C GLY A 111 10.34 -14.73 29.40
N GLU A 112 10.44 -13.83 28.42
CA GLU A 112 9.54 -13.86 27.25
C GLU A 112 9.91 -14.99 26.26
N GLU A 113 8.97 -15.93 26.09
CA GLU A 113 8.94 -16.92 25.01
C GLU A 113 8.94 -16.19 23.66
N LEU A 114 9.74 -16.65 22.68
CA LEU A 114 9.83 -16.04 21.34
C LEU A 114 8.48 -16.18 20.61
N THR A 115 7.55 -15.26 20.88
CA THR A 115 6.27 -15.25 20.20
C THR A 115 6.48 -14.82 18.75
N GLN A 116 6.09 -15.69 17.83
CA GLN A 116 6.16 -15.41 16.41
C GLN A 116 5.34 -14.15 16.10
N LYS A 117 5.99 -13.12 15.56
CA LYS A 117 5.34 -11.83 15.29
C LYS A 117 4.31 -11.98 14.17
N VAL A 118 3.09 -11.54 14.45
CA VAL A 118 1.96 -11.58 13.52
C VAL A 118 1.46 -10.16 13.29
N ILE A 119 1.23 -9.81 12.03
CA ILE A 119 0.79 -8.49 11.58
C ILE A 119 -0.51 -8.66 10.80
N ASP A 120 -1.52 -7.84 11.07
CA ASP A 120 -2.72 -7.77 10.24
C ASP A 120 -2.48 -6.78 9.11
N VAL A 121 -2.62 -7.22 7.85
CA VAL A 121 -2.36 -6.40 6.67
C VAL A 121 -3.67 -6.14 5.93
N ASN A 122 -3.96 -4.87 5.67
CA ASN A 122 -4.95 -4.44 4.69
C ASN A 122 -4.20 -4.01 3.42
N LEU A 123 -4.26 -4.85 2.39
CA LEU A 123 -3.56 -4.61 1.14
C LEU A 123 -4.49 -3.90 0.16
N ILE A 124 -4.03 -2.79 -0.42
CA ILE A 124 -4.71 -2.04 -1.49
C ILE A 124 -3.99 -2.31 -2.81
N ASP A 125 -4.60 -3.13 -3.67
CA ASP A 125 -4.14 -3.38 -5.03
C ASP A 125 -4.67 -2.27 -5.94
N THR A 126 -3.79 -1.37 -6.38
CA THR A 126 -4.20 -0.14 -7.11
C THR A 126 -4.20 -0.35 -8.63
N PRO A 127 -4.90 0.47 -9.43
CA PRO A 127 -4.78 0.42 -10.87
C PRO A 127 -3.37 0.75 -11.37
N GLY A 128 -2.93 -0.01 -12.37
CA GLY A 128 -1.61 0.15 -12.98
C GLY A 128 -1.60 1.04 -14.22
N HIS A 129 -2.71 1.69 -14.61
CA HIS A 129 -2.80 2.51 -15.84
C HIS A 129 -2.93 4.01 -15.55
N VAL A 130 -2.40 4.86 -16.44
CA VAL A 130 -2.28 6.32 -16.23
C VAL A 130 -3.63 7.02 -16.10
N ASP A 131 -4.67 6.48 -16.74
CA ASP A 131 -6.03 6.99 -16.69
C ASP A 131 -6.65 6.95 -15.27
N PHE A 132 -6.05 6.19 -14.34
CA PHE A 132 -6.56 5.99 -12.99
C PHE A 132 -5.74 6.73 -11.91
N SER A 133 -5.05 7.80 -12.29
CA SER A 133 -4.24 8.64 -11.37
C SER A 133 -5.00 9.21 -10.16
N VAL A 134 -6.31 9.43 -10.28
CA VAL A 134 -7.17 9.87 -9.16
C VAL A 134 -7.28 8.78 -8.09
N GLU A 135 -7.32 7.52 -8.50
CA GLU A 135 -7.46 6.38 -7.59
C GLU A 135 -6.15 6.10 -6.84
N VAL A 136 -5.01 6.30 -7.53
CA VAL A 136 -3.68 6.30 -6.90
C VAL A 136 -3.59 7.37 -5.81
N HIS A 137 -3.98 8.62 -6.09
CA HIS A 137 -3.93 9.70 -5.08
C HIS A 137 -4.82 9.44 -3.88
N ARG A 138 -6.04 8.94 -4.11
CA ARG A 138 -6.97 8.58 -3.03
C ARG A 138 -6.43 7.46 -2.17
N SER A 139 -5.74 6.48 -2.79
CA SER A 139 -5.14 5.36 -2.07
C SER A 139 -3.98 5.84 -1.19
N VAL A 140 -3.09 6.71 -1.68
CA VAL A 140 -1.94 7.22 -0.89
C VAL A 140 -2.36 7.85 0.44
N ALA A 141 -3.50 8.56 0.48
CA ALA A 141 -3.96 9.26 1.68
C ALA A 141 -4.41 8.35 2.84
N VAL A 142 -4.58 7.05 2.60
CA VAL A 142 -5.06 6.08 3.60
C VAL A 142 -4.04 4.99 3.93
N LEU A 143 -2.83 5.08 3.38
CA LEU A 143 -1.80 4.06 3.50
C LEU A 143 -0.79 4.39 4.59
N ASP A 144 -0.36 3.37 5.32
CA ASP A 144 0.77 3.44 6.26
C ASP A 144 2.11 3.24 5.52
N GLY A 145 2.07 2.54 4.37
CA GLY A 145 3.21 2.36 3.49
C GLY A 145 2.85 1.80 2.12
N ALA A 146 3.84 1.71 1.23
CA ALA A 146 3.65 1.21 -0.12
C ALA A 146 4.76 0.26 -0.59
N VAL A 147 4.40 -0.60 -1.54
CA VAL A 147 5.31 -1.40 -2.35
C VAL A 147 5.22 -0.89 -3.79
N LEU A 148 6.33 -0.36 -4.29
CA LEU A 148 6.47 0.01 -5.70
C LEU A 148 7.07 -1.17 -6.48
N VAL A 149 6.28 -1.80 -7.33
CA VAL A 149 6.72 -2.91 -8.17
C VAL A 149 7.37 -2.36 -9.44
N LEU A 150 8.60 -2.83 -9.69
CA LEU A 150 9.40 -2.51 -10.86
C LEU A 150 9.52 -3.75 -11.73
N ASP A 151 9.53 -3.55 -13.04
CA ASP A 151 9.76 -4.62 -14.01
C ASP A 151 11.27 -4.73 -14.28
N ALA A 152 11.87 -5.90 -14.11
CA ALA A 152 13.31 -6.13 -14.34
C ALA A 152 13.73 -5.94 -15.80
N VAL A 153 12.82 -6.17 -16.75
CA VAL A 153 13.08 -6.06 -18.20
C VAL A 153 12.79 -4.64 -18.66
N ALA A 154 11.59 -4.13 -18.39
CA ALA A 154 11.18 -2.80 -18.84
C ALA A 154 11.80 -1.67 -18.02
N GLY A 155 12.28 -1.95 -16.80
CA GLY A 155 12.87 -0.97 -15.90
C GLY A 155 11.87 0.09 -15.43
N VAL A 156 12.38 1.30 -15.19
CA VAL A 156 11.58 2.46 -14.78
C VAL A 156 10.87 3.04 -16.00
N GLN A 157 9.54 3.12 -15.92
CA GLN A 157 8.68 3.69 -16.96
C GLN A 157 8.16 5.08 -16.53
N ALA A 158 7.68 5.90 -17.48
CA ALA A 158 7.14 7.23 -17.18
C ALA A 158 6.07 7.21 -16.07
N GLN A 159 5.23 6.19 -16.08
CA GLN A 159 4.20 6.00 -15.05
C GLN A 159 4.78 5.62 -13.68
N THR A 160 5.91 4.91 -13.64
CA THR A 160 6.62 4.60 -12.39
C THR A 160 7.02 5.90 -11.69
N GLU A 161 7.52 6.88 -12.46
CA GLU A 161 7.83 8.21 -11.92
C GLU A 161 6.59 8.97 -11.47
N THR A 162 5.49 8.90 -12.22
CA THR A 162 4.22 9.55 -11.83
C THR A 162 3.73 9.03 -10.48
N VAL A 163 3.69 7.71 -10.31
CA VAL A 163 3.30 7.07 -9.04
C VAL A 163 4.27 7.42 -7.92
N TRP A 164 5.58 7.35 -8.18
CA TRP A 164 6.60 7.73 -7.20
C TRP A 164 6.43 9.18 -6.72
N ARG A 165 6.17 10.10 -7.65
CA ARG A 165 5.87 11.50 -7.30
C ARG A 165 4.59 11.58 -6.48
N SER A 166 3.51 10.88 -6.82
CA SER A 166 2.29 10.87 -5.99
C SER A 166 2.50 10.38 -4.56
N MET A 167 3.39 9.41 -4.33
CA MET A 167 3.74 8.95 -2.98
C MET A 167 4.57 9.96 -2.19
N ARG A 168 5.42 10.73 -2.88
CA ARG A 168 6.36 11.68 -2.27
C ARG A 168 5.81 13.09 -2.14
N ASN A 169 4.92 13.46 -3.03
CA ASN A 169 4.54 14.83 -3.25
C ASN A 169 3.38 15.21 -2.33
N THR A 170 3.75 15.91 -1.28
CA THR A 170 2.84 16.43 -0.25
C THR A 170 1.97 17.58 -0.76
N ASN A 171 2.20 18.10 -1.99
CA ASN A 171 1.50 19.25 -2.56
C ASN A 171 1.33 19.17 -4.10
N ALA A 172 0.98 18.02 -4.67
CA ALA A 172 0.82 17.85 -6.13
C ALA A 172 -0.45 18.49 -6.74
N ALA A 173 -0.87 19.66 -6.24
CA ALA A 173 -1.94 20.47 -6.83
C ALA A 173 -1.51 21.92 -7.16
N SER A 174 -0.21 22.23 -7.23
CA SER A 174 0.27 23.59 -7.54
C SER A 174 1.02 23.80 -8.84
N ASP A 175 1.49 22.76 -9.55
CA ASP A 175 2.56 22.98 -10.56
C ASP A 175 2.10 22.98 -12.03
N ASN A 176 0.86 23.42 -12.30
CA ASN A 176 0.40 23.69 -13.67
C ASN A 176 -0.34 25.03 -13.81
N ASP A 177 -0.01 26.03 -12.98
CA ASP A 177 -0.60 27.37 -13.04
C ASP A 177 0.48 28.44 -13.30
N THR A 178 1.02 28.49 -14.52
CA THR A 178 1.62 29.72 -15.05
C THR A 178 0.53 30.51 -15.75
N PRO A 179 0.14 31.71 -15.29
CA PRO A 179 -0.73 32.58 -16.06
C PRO A 179 0.05 33.10 -17.27
N ASN A 180 -0.38 32.71 -18.46
CA ASN A 180 -0.18 33.51 -19.66
C ASN A 180 -1.09 34.74 -19.51
N ASP A 181 -0.48 35.91 -19.39
CA ASP A 181 -0.96 37.25 -19.73
C ASP A 181 -2.48 37.49 -19.64
N GLY A 182 -2.89 38.19 -18.57
CA GLY A 182 -4.11 39.02 -18.59
C GLY A 182 -5.42 38.32 -18.17
N GLY A 183 -5.72 38.41 -16.87
CA GLY A 183 -7.08 38.53 -16.34
C GLY A 183 -8.02 37.32 -16.48
N ALA A 184 -8.03 36.43 -15.48
CA ALA A 184 -9.23 35.70 -15.04
C ALA A 184 -8.99 34.98 -13.71
N TRP A 185 -10.07 34.78 -12.96
CA TRP A 185 -10.13 34.32 -11.57
C TRP A 185 -9.52 32.93 -11.36
N SER A 186 -8.64 32.79 -10.36
CA SER A 186 -8.19 31.51 -9.82
C SER A 186 -9.39 30.73 -9.26
N LYS A 187 -9.80 29.66 -9.95
CA LYS A 187 -10.64 28.61 -9.34
C LYS A 187 -9.73 27.75 -8.47
N LYS A 188 -9.64 28.08 -7.17
CA LYS A 188 -9.14 27.12 -6.18
C LYS A 188 -9.95 25.82 -6.32
N SER A 189 -9.26 24.72 -6.59
CA SER A 189 -9.82 23.38 -6.53
C SER A 189 -10.53 23.21 -5.17
N GLN A 190 -11.78 22.76 -5.22
CA GLN A 190 -12.66 22.59 -4.05
C GLN A 190 -12.33 21.32 -3.23
N TYR A 191 -11.20 20.67 -3.51
CA TYR A 191 -10.71 19.50 -2.79
C TYR A 191 -9.53 19.93 -1.91
N GLY A 192 -9.71 19.85 -0.59
CA GLY A 192 -8.85 20.49 0.41
C GLY A 192 -7.36 20.18 0.28
N THR A 193 -6.54 21.19 0.58
CA THR A 193 -5.08 21.21 0.59
C THR A 193 -4.49 20.51 1.82
N HIS A 194 -4.90 19.28 2.11
CA HIS A 194 -4.26 18.49 3.17
C HIS A 194 -3.13 17.68 2.56
N GLY A 195 -1.96 18.29 2.46
CA GLY A 195 -0.75 17.56 2.11
C GLY A 195 -0.49 16.43 3.09
N HIS A 196 -0.26 15.23 2.59
CA HIS A 196 0.18 14.08 3.39
C HIS A 196 1.71 14.09 3.50
N GLU A 197 2.29 13.55 4.57
CA GLU A 197 3.75 13.33 4.61
C GLU A 197 4.19 12.34 3.52
N PRO A 198 5.47 12.33 3.08
CA PRO A 198 5.92 11.35 2.10
C PRO A 198 5.64 9.92 2.58
N LEU A 199 4.89 9.14 1.79
CA LEU A 199 4.52 7.78 2.14
C LEU A 199 5.77 6.88 2.18
N PRO A 200 6.05 6.17 3.30
CA PRO A 200 7.12 5.19 3.35
C PRO A 200 6.91 4.12 2.27
N ALA A 201 7.92 3.89 1.43
CA ALA A 201 7.81 2.97 0.31
C ALA A 201 9.06 2.10 0.16
N ILE A 202 8.84 0.82 -0.12
CA ILE A 202 9.87 -0.13 -0.56
C ILE A 202 9.71 -0.44 -2.05
N MET A 203 10.79 -0.83 -2.71
CA MET A 203 10.77 -1.26 -4.10
C MET A 203 10.89 -2.77 -4.21
N TYR A 204 10.08 -3.38 -5.07
CA TYR A 204 10.12 -4.81 -5.38
C TYR A 204 10.39 -4.99 -6.86
N VAL A 205 11.52 -5.60 -7.23
CA VAL A 205 11.86 -5.88 -8.62
C VAL A 205 11.29 -7.23 -9.01
N ASN A 206 10.31 -7.21 -9.93
CA ASN A 206 9.60 -8.36 -10.42
C ASN A 206 10.11 -8.80 -11.80
N LYS A 207 9.71 -10.00 -12.25
CA LYS A 207 10.11 -10.60 -13.55
C LYS A 207 11.61 -10.79 -13.74
N MET A 208 12.34 -11.02 -12.65
CA MET A 208 13.79 -11.28 -12.68
C MET A 208 14.17 -12.58 -13.40
N ASP A 209 13.19 -13.42 -13.70
CA ASP A 209 13.31 -14.68 -14.45
C ASP A 209 13.20 -14.48 -15.98
N ARG A 210 12.84 -13.27 -16.45
CA ARG A 210 12.71 -12.99 -17.88
C ARG A 210 14.02 -12.45 -18.46
N ASP A 211 14.33 -12.89 -19.67
CA ASP A 211 15.41 -12.32 -20.47
C ASP A 211 15.02 -10.91 -20.96
N GLY A 212 15.97 -9.98 -20.89
CA GLY A 212 15.81 -8.57 -21.27
C GLY A 212 16.25 -8.23 -22.68
#